data_AF-A0A9E0UD93-F1
#
_entry.id   AF-A0A9E0UD93-F1
#
_cell.length_a   1.000
_cell.length_b   1.000
_cell.length_c   1.000
_cell.angle_alpha   90.00
_cell.angle_beta   90.00
_cell.angle_gamma   90.00
#
_symmetry.space_group_name_H-M   'P 1'
#
loop_
_entity.id
_entity.type
_entity.pdbx_description
1 polymer ?
#
loop_
_entity_poly.entity_id
_entity_poly.type
_entity_poly.pdbx_seq_one_letter_code
_entity_poly.pdbx_strand_id
1 'polypeptide(L)'
;MNLAGQQLQLAGNVQTAVLALQTADAKLAVLNRPQFVSLRKALGRDLDRLRALPLTDLTGISLKLENMVTLVDELPLAMDVRPPQAAKAVVSAAKNIPWWERVSGEIWQEIKGLVRIQRFDRAEPVLLAPGQSFFLRDNIKLRLLNARLALLSHDQWIFRKDLKTAQDWLEKHFDTRDKRVQATQATLKQLSGTDINIELPNLNESLSALRLLRSQKEKK
;
A
#
# COMPACT_ATOMS: atom_id res chain seq x y z
N MET A 1 20.30 12.43 -22.69
CA MET A 1 18.91 12.00 -22.93
C MET A 1 18.48 10.99 -21.87
N ASN A 2 18.82 11.25 -20.60
CA ASN A 2 18.46 10.39 -19.47
C ASN A 2 17.02 10.66 -19.00
N LEU A 3 16.45 11.81 -19.38
CA LEU A 3 15.19 12.32 -18.86
C LEU A 3 13.95 11.54 -19.30
N ALA A 4 13.86 11.00 -20.52
CA ALA A 4 12.66 10.27 -20.96
C ALA A 4 12.58 8.85 -20.39
N GLY A 5 13.72 8.16 -20.29
CA GLY A 5 13.82 6.84 -19.63
C GLY A 5 13.73 6.94 -18.11
N GLN A 6 14.37 7.95 -17.51
CA GLN A 6 14.21 8.24 -16.08
C GLN A 6 12.81 8.76 -15.76
N GLN A 7 12.16 9.56 -16.62
CA GLN A 7 10.77 9.93 -16.44
C GLN A 7 9.82 8.74 -16.58
N LEU A 8 10.16 7.71 -17.37
CA LEU A 8 9.36 6.49 -17.41
C LEU A 8 9.42 5.72 -16.09
N GLN A 9 10.61 5.66 -15.46
CA GLN A 9 10.79 5.08 -14.13
C GLN A 9 10.21 5.96 -13.01
N LEU A 10 10.20 7.29 -13.19
CA LEU A 10 9.72 8.26 -12.20
C LEU A 10 8.22 8.55 -12.31
N ALA A 11 7.59 8.35 -13.48
CA ALA A 11 6.18 8.66 -13.70
C ALA A 11 5.24 7.53 -13.25
N GLY A 12 5.78 6.34 -12.94
CA GLY A 12 5.09 5.27 -12.22
C GLY A 12 3.79 4.77 -12.82
N ASN A 13 3.41 5.16 -14.05
CA ASN A 13 2.09 4.85 -14.58
C ASN A 13 2.15 4.62 -16.10
N VAL A 14 1.72 3.44 -16.53
CA VAL A 14 1.52 3.03 -17.92
C VAL A 14 0.68 4.06 -18.68
N GLN A 15 -0.35 4.61 -18.05
CA GLN A 15 -1.23 5.62 -18.65
C GLN A 15 -0.46 6.89 -19.02
N THR A 16 0.42 7.37 -18.13
CA THR A 16 1.26 8.55 -18.37
C THR A 16 2.27 8.28 -19.48
N ALA A 17 2.87 7.08 -19.51
CA ALA A 17 3.77 6.67 -20.58
C ALA A 17 3.05 6.61 -21.95
N VAL A 18 1.84 6.03 -22.00
CA VAL A 18 1.00 5.98 -23.19
C VAL A 18 0.65 7.39 -23.67
N LEU A 19 0.22 8.29 -22.78
CA LEU A 19 -0.10 9.68 -23.14
C LEU A 19 1.14 10.45 -23.65
N ALA A 20 2.29 10.25 -23.03
CA ALA A 20 3.54 10.86 -23.46
C ALA A 20 3.96 10.37 -24.85
N LEU A 21 3.88 9.06 -25.11
CA LEU A 21 4.21 8.48 -26.42
C LEU A 21 3.20 8.88 -27.51
N GLN A 22 1.91 8.96 -27.20
CA GLN A 22 0.89 9.49 -28.12
C GLN A 22 1.17 10.95 -28.49
N THR A 23 1.53 11.78 -27.50
CA THR A 23 1.90 13.17 -27.72
C THR A 23 3.15 13.28 -28.60
N ALA A 24 4.12 12.41 -28.41
CA ALA A 24 5.32 12.35 -29.23
C ALA A 24 5.01 11.94 -30.68
N ASP A 25 4.19 10.92 -30.92
CA ASP A 25 3.78 10.53 -32.28
C ASP A 25 2.99 11.64 -32.99
N ALA A 26 2.05 12.28 -32.28
CA ALA A 26 1.27 13.39 -32.84
C ALA A 26 2.17 14.55 -33.32
N LYS A 27 3.18 14.92 -32.53
CA LYS A 27 4.16 15.95 -32.93
C LYS A 27 4.96 15.54 -34.17
N LEU A 28 5.39 14.27 -34.25
CA LEU A 28 6.11 13.76 -35.42
C LEU A 28 5.22 13.67 -36.66
N ALA A 29 3.94 13.37 -36.48
CA ALA A 29 2.94 13.33 -37.56
C ALA A 29 2.75 14.70 -38.20
N VAL A 30 2.66 15.77 -37.39
CA VAL A 30 2.55 17.16 -37.87
C VAL A 30 3.76 17.57 -38.71
N LEU A 31 4.97 17.14 -38.33
CA LEU A 31 6.18 17.46 -39.08
C LEU A 31 6.24 16.75 -40.44
N ASN A 32 5.55 15.62 -40.58
CA ASN A 32 5.40 14.82 -41.81
C ASN A 32 6.67 14.65 -42.64
N ARG A 33 7.82 14.39 -41.99
CA ARG A 33 9.11 14.24 -42.68
C ARG A 33 9.48 12.77 -42.90
N PRO A 34 10.01 12.39 -44.09
CA PRO A 34 10.41 11.00 -44.37
C PRO A 34 11.40 10.42 -43.37
N GLN A 35 12.31 11.25 -42.84
CA GLN A 35 13.29 10.82 -41.83
C GLN A 35 12.68 10.33 -40.51
N PHE A 36 11.42 10.65 -40.20
CA PHE A 36 10.76 10.25 -38.96
C PHE A 36 9.91 8.98 -39.10
N VAL A 37 9.75 8.43 -40.32
CA VAL A 37 8.90 7.26 -40.57
C VAL A 37 9.32 6.05 -39.74
N SER A 38 10.62 5.76 -39.66
CA SER A 38 11.14 4.64 -38.85
C SER A 38 10.92 4.85 -37.35
N LEU A 39 11.01 6.10 -36.87
CA LEU A 39 10.75 6.45 -35.48
C LEU A 39 9.26 6.32 -35.13
N ARG A 40 8.37 6.78 -36.01
CA ARG A 40 6.92 6.63 -35.83
C ARG A 40 6.49 5.17 -35.78
N LYS A 41 7.09 4.31 -36.63
CA LYS A 41 6.86 2.85 -36.55
C LYS A 41 7.29 2.24 -35.22
N ALA A 42 8.44 2.65 -34.68
CA ALA A 42 8.91 2.17 -33.38
C ALA A 42 7.99 2.63 -32.24
N LEU A 43 7.58 3.91 -32.24
CA LEU A 43 6.61 4.46 -31.28
C LEU A 43 5.26 3.74 -31.33
N GLY A 44 4.78 3.39 -32.53
CA GLY A 44 3.55 2.63 -32.70
C GLY A 44 3.60 1.24 -32.04
N ARG A 45 4.68 0.49 -32.26
CA ARG A 45 4.87 -0.84 -31.62
C ARG A 45 4.94 -0.73 -30.10
N ASP A 46 5.64 0.29 -29.59
CA ASP A 46 5.77 0.51 -28.15
C ASP A 46 4.42 0.93 -27.53
N LEU A 47 3.61 1.72 -28.24
CA LEU A 47 2.23 2.04 -27.84
C LEU A 47 1.33 0.80 -27.82
N ASP A 48 1.44 -0.06 -28.82
CA ASP A 48 0.66 -1.30 -28.89
C ASP A 48 1.04 -2.25 -27.75
N ARG A 49 2.34 -2.37 -27.44
CA ARG A 49 2.83 -3.14 -26.29
C ARG A 49 2.30 -2.61 -24.96
N LEU A 50 2.34 -1.29 -24.75
CA LEU A 50 1.84 -0.69 -23.51
C LEU A 50 0.31 -0.81 -23.37
N ARG A 51 -0.44 -0.72 -24.47
CA ARG A 51 -1.91 -0.89 -24.47
C ARG A 51 -2.34 -2.34 -24.28
N ALA A 52 -1.49 -3.30 -24.65
CA ALA A 52 -1.74 -4.73 -24.44
C ALA A 52 -1.51 -5.16 -22.98
N LEU A 53 -0.94 -4.30 -22.13
CA LEU A 53 -0.80 -4.58 -20.70
C LEU A 53 -2.17 -4.58 -20.02
N PRO A 54 -2.44 -5.53 -19.11
CA PRO A 54 -3.67 -5.50 -18.32
C PRO A 54 -3.70 -4.22 -17.47
N LEU A 55 -4.70 -3.37 -17.67
CA LEU A 55 -4.93 -2.22 -16.80
C LEU A 55 -5.49 -2.72 -15.47
N THR A 56 -4.66 -2.77 -14.43
CA THR A 56 -5.14 -2.94 -13.07
C THR A 56 -5.93 -1.69 -12.66
N ASP A 57 -7.18 -1.85 -12.23
CA ASP A 57 -8.04 -0.75 -11.78
C ASP A 57 -7.61 -0.22 -10.39
N LEU A 58 -6.53 0.56 -10.37
CA LEU A 58 -5.98 1.15 -9.15
C LEU A 58 -6.99 2.08 -8.46
N THR A 59 -7.80 2.79 -9.24
CA THR A 59 -8.84 3.69 -8.71
C THR A 59 -9.91 2.90 -7.96
N GLY A 60 -10.42 1.82 -8.56
CA GLY A 60 -11.38 0.93 -7.91
C GLY A 60 -10.81 0.25 -6.66
N ILE A 61 -9.54 -0.15 -6.68
CA ILE A 61 -8.86 -0.69 -5.48
C ILE A 61 -8.76 0.38 -4.40
N SER A 62 -8.37 1.61 -4.75
CA SER A 62 -8.29 2.72 -3.79
C SER A 62 -9.64 3.01 -3.13
N LEU A 63 -10.73 3.07 -3.92
CA LEU A 63 -12.08 3.29 -3.39
C LEU A 63 -12.52 2.15 -2.46
N LYS A 64 -12.21 0.90 -2.80
CA LYS A 64 -12.46 -0.25 -1.92
C LYS A 64 -11.73 -0.11 -0.59
N LEU A 65 -10.47 0.33 -0.60
CA LEU A 65 -9.70 0.57 0.63
C LEU A 65 -10.31 1.68 1.50
N GLU A 66 -10.73 2.79 0.90
CA GLU A 66 -11.43 3.87 1.63
C GLU A 66 -12.72 3.39 2.27
N ASN A 67 -13.54 2.65 1.53
CA ASN A 67 -14.78 2.08 2.05
C ASN A 67 -14.53 1.09 3.20
N MET A 68 -13.42 0.35 3.18
CA MET A 68 -13.06 -0.53 4.29
C MET A 68 -12.59 0.26 5.52
N VAL A 69 -11.88 1.38 5.34
CA VAL A 69 -11.46 2.26 6.45
C VAL A 69 -12.66 2.77 7.23
N THR A 70 -13.74 3.16 6.55
CA THR A 70 -14.99 3.59 7.20
C THR A 70 -15.74 2.42 7.84
N LEU A 71 -15.82 1.29 7.15
CA LEU A 71 -16.56 0.11 7.62
C LEU A 71 -15.92 -0.57 8.84
N VAL A 72 -14.61 -0.42 9.05
CA VAL A 72 -13.90 -0.99 10.22
C VAL A 72 -14.50 -0.54 11.55
N ASP A 73 -15.13 0.65 11.64
CA ASP A 73 -15.76 1.11 12.87
C ASP A 73 -17.03 0.34 13.25
N GLU A 74 -17.71 -0.24 12.27
CA GLU A 74 -18.99 -0.91 12.45
C GLU A 74 -18.86 -2.43 12.66
N LEU A 75 -17.67 -2.97 12.44
CA LEU A 75 -17.43 -4.41 12.54
C LEU A 75 -17.52 -4.88 13.99
N PRO A 76 -18.27 -5.94 14.31
CA PRO A 76 -18.35 -6.45 15.69
C PRO A 76 -17.05 -7.13 16.12
N LEU A 77 -16.62 -6.87 17.36
CA LEU A 77 -15.47 -7.54 17.96
C LEU A 77 -15.89 -8.88 18.56
N ALA A 78 -15.01 -9.89 18.50
CA ALA A 78 -15.29 -11.21 19.08
C ALA A 78 -15.48 -11.16 20.61
N MET A 79 -14.87 -10.17 21.27
CA MET A 79 -14.95 -9.96 22.73
C MET A 79 -16.31 -9.41 23.17
N ASP A 80 -17.00 -8.62 22.33
CA ASP A 80 -18.29 -8.00 22.65
C ASP A 80 -19.45 -9.01 22.61
N VAL A 81 -19.23 -10.20 22.03
CA VAL A 81 -20.24 -11.26 21.81
C VAL A 81 -20.16 -12.37 22.87
N ARG A 82 -19.20 -12.34 23.79
CA ARG A 82 -19.10 -13.36 24.85
C ARG A 82 -20.03 -12.98 26.02
N PRO A 83 -21.16 -13.69 26.26
CA PRO A 83 -21.93 -13.47 27.48
C PRO A 83 -21.02 -13.75 28.69
N PRO A 84 -21.12 -12.97 29.77
CA PRO A 84 -20.24 -13.11 30.92
C PRO A 84 -20.63 -14.39 31.67
N GLN A 85 -20.01 -15.51 31.32
CA GLN A 85 -19.93 -16.63 32.25
C GLN A 85 -18.79 -16.31 33.21
N ALA A 86 -19.17 -15.73 34.36
CA ALA A 86 -18.28 -15.43 35.46
C ALA A 86 -17.65 -16.72 36.00
N ALA A 87 -16.52 -17.13 35.42
CA ALA A 87 -15.62 -18.06 36.05
C ALA A 87 -14.71 -17.25 36.98
N LYS A 88 -14.97 -17.35 38.29
CA LYS A 88 -14.06 -16.86 39.33
C LYS A 88 -12.70 -17.54 39.15
N ALA A 89 -11.69 -16.81 38.68
CA ALA A 89 -10.33 -17.30 38.65
C ALA A 89 -9.66 -17.04 40.01
N VAL A 90 -9.42 -18.11 40.74
CA VAL A 90 -8.59 -18.16 41.94
C VAL A 90 -7.14 -17.86 41.52
N VAL A 91 -6.53 -16.85 42.15
CA VAL A 91 -5.13 -16.51 41.93
C VAL A 91 -4.27 -17.53 42.70
N SER A 92 -3.62 -18.46 41.99
CA SER A 92 -2.53 -19.26 42.54
C SER A 92 -1.19 -18.67 42.13
N ALA A 93 -0.42 -18.21 43.12
CA ALA A 93 0.95 -17.76 42.93
C ALA A 93 1.84 -18.95 42.49
N ALA A 94 2.55 -18.79 41.37
CA ALA A 94 3.66 -19.66 41.01
C ALA A 94 4.87 -18.81 40.64
N LYS A 95 5.91 -18.98 41.44
CA LYS A 95 7.24 -18.39 41.34
C LYS A 95 8.04 -19.21 40.33
N ASN A 96 8.48 -18.59 39.24
CA ASN A 96 9.58 -19.07 38.40
C ASN A 96 10.12 -17.90 37.57
N ILE A 97 11.37 -17.53 37.81
CA ILE A 97 12.09 -16.45 37.12
C ILE A 97 13.07 -17.10 36.12
N PRO A 98 12.93 -16.88 34.80
CA PRO A 98 13.90 -17.33 33.80
C PRO A 98 14.67 -16.17 33.11
N TRP A 99 16.00 -16.19 33.17
CA TRP A 99 17.07 -15.70 32.25
C TRP A 99 17.07 -14.35 31.48
N TRP A 100 15.98 -13.59 31.33
CA TRP A 100 15.99 -12.29 30.61
C TRP A 100 16.50 -11.10 31.45
N GLU A 101 16.71 -11.29 32.76
CA GLU A 101 17.26 -10.27 33.68
C GLU A 101 18.79 -10.08 33.57
N ARG A 102 19.51 -10.81 32.71
CA ARG A 102 20.97 -10.65 32.56
C ARG A 102 21.43 -9.80 31.37
N VAL A 103 20.54 -9.34 30.49
CA VAL A 103 20.96 -8.63 29.25
C VAL A 103 20.38 -7.22 29.14
N SER A 104 19.41 -6.81 29.98
CA SER A 104 18.81 -5.46 29.91
C SER A 104 19.49 -4.39 30.77
N GLY A 105 20.65 -4.69 31.37
CA GLY A 105 21.33 -3.85 32.36
C GLY A 105 21.97 -2.57 31.83
N GLU A 106 22.32 -2.49 30.55
CA GLU A 106 23.09 -1.35 30.01
C GLU A 106 22.30 -0.43 29.07
N ILE A 107 21.08 -0.81 28.66
CA ILE A 107 20.27 -0.02 27.70
C ILE A 107 19.14 0.76 28.41
N TRP A 108 18.77 0.38 29.64
CA TRP A 108 17.64 1.00 30.37
C TRP A 108 17.98 2.28 31.15
N GLN A 109 19.25 2.67 31.26
CA GLN A 109 19.64 3.86 32.02
C GLN A 109 19.55 5.18 31.21
N GLU A 110 19.40 5.12 29.88
CA GLU A 110 19.27 6.32 29.03
C GLU A 110 17.81 6.70 28.69
N ILE A 111 16.84 5.79 28.88
CA ILE A 111 15.42 6.02 28.52
C ILE A 111 14.59 6.58 29.70
N LYS A 112 15.08 6.46 30.95
CA LYS A 112 14.34 6.92 32.15
C LYS A 112 14.30 8.44 32.35
N GLY A 113 14.88 9.23 31.45
CA GLY A 113 14.84 10.71 31.53
C GLY A 113 13.57 11.37 31.00
N LEU A 114 12.69 10.66 30.29
CA LEU A 114 11.60 11.29 29.53
C LEU A 114 10.16 10.93 29.95
N VAL A 115 9.94 10.36 31.13
CA VAL A 115 8.58 10.09 31.64
C VAL A 115 8.35 10.82 32.96
N ARG A 116 7.88 12.06 32.84
CA ARG A 116 7.38 12.84 33.98
C ARG A 116 6.01 12.31 34.38
N ILE A 117 5.95 11.59 35.48
CA ILE A 117 4.70 11.14 36.11
C ILE A 117 4.05 12.35 36.78
N GLN A 118 2.95 12.84 36.21
CA GLN A 118 2.13 13.89 36.81
C GLN A 118 0.81 13.27 37.26
N ARG A 119 0.63 13.11 38.58
CA ARG A 119 -0.64 12.75 39.20
C ARG A 119 -1.59 13.94 39.07
N PHE A 120 -2.80 13.70 38.59
CA PHE A 120 -3.90 14.64 38.74
C PHE A 120 -5.10 13.91 39.34
N ASP A 121 -5.26 14.08 40.65
CA ASP A 121 -6.57 14.01 41.30
C ASP A 121 -7.37 15.24 40.85
N ARG A 122 -8.48 15.02 40.12
CA ARG A 122 -9.69 15.85 40.17
C ARG A 122 -10.81 15.23 39.33
N ALA A 123 -12.00 15.23 39.92
CA ALA A 123 -13.23 14.72 39.36
C ALA A 123 -13.73 15.62 38.20
N GLU A 124 -13.80 15.04 37.00
CA GLU A 124 -14.51 15.59 35.83
C GLU A 124 -14.84 14.41 34.88
N PRO A 125 -15.86 14.54 34.02
CA PRO A 125 -16.72 13.44 33.58
C PRO A 125 -15.95 12.42 32.76
N VAL A 126 -15.91 11.17 33.27
CA VAL A 126 -15.68 9.90 32.55
C VAL A 126 -15.12 10.08 31.12
N LEU A 127 -13.87 10.53 31.02
CA LEU A 127 -13.04 10.16 29.88
C LEU A 127 -12.67 8.71 30.12
N LEU A 128 -13.51 7.78 29.63
CA LEU A 128 -13.10 6.40 29.50
C LEU A 128 -11.78 6.41 28.73
N ALA A 129 -10.69 6.01 29.37
CA ALA A 129 -9.45 5.69 28.66
C ALA A 129 -9.85 4.80 27.48
N PRO A 130 -9.48 5.13 26.23
CA PRO A 130 -9.98 4.44 25.06
C PRO A 130 -9.83 2.92 25.25
N GLY A 131 -10.94 2.18 25.14
CA GLY A 131 -10.92 0.73 25.30
C GLY A 131 -9.95 0.10 24.28
N GLN A 132 -9.40 -1.07 24.59
CA GLN A 132 -8.48 -1.81 23.69
C GLN A 132 -9.07 -2.02 22.28
N SER A 133 -10.40 -2.03 22.16
CA SER A 133 -11.18 -2.07 20.92
C SER A 133 -10.93 -0.87 20.00
N PHE A 134 -10.79 0.34 20.55
CA PHE A 134 -10.55 1.57 19.79
C PHE A 134 -9.19 1.52 19.10
N PHE A 135 -8.13 1.18 19.84
CA PHE A 135 -6.79 1.05 19.29
C PHE A 135 -6.71 -0.03 18.21
N LEU A 136 -7.39 -1.16 18.38
CA LEU A 136 -7.41 -2.21 17.37
C LEU A 136 -7.99 -1.72 16.03
N ARG A 137 -9.14 -1.03 16.08
CA ARG A 137 -9.79 -0.45 14.89
C ARG A 137 -8.88 0.57 14.22
N ASP A 138 -8.31 1.49 14.99
CA ASP A 138 -7.41 2.52 14.46
C ASP A 138 -6.16 1.93 13.83
N ASN A 139 -5.56 0.92 14.44
CA ASN A 139 -4.40 0.28 13.85
C ASN A 139 -4.77 -0.44 12.52
N ILE A 140 -5.96 -1.05 12.38
CA ILE A 140 -6.42 -1.59 11.09
C ILE A 140 -6.57 -0.47 10.06
N LYS A 141 -7.23 0.63 10.43
CA LYS A 141 -7.37 1.79 9.52
C LYS A 141 -6.02 2.30 9.04
N LEU A 142 -5.04 2.42 9.95
CA LEU A 142 -3.68 2.82 9.60
C LEU A 142 -3.04 1.86 8.58
N ARG A 143 -3.23 0.54 8.74
CA ARG A 143 -2.75 -0.45 7.76
C ARG A 143 -3.43 -0.28 6.41
N LEU A 144 -4.74 -0.09 6.36
CA LEU A 144 -5.48 0.11 5.11
C LEU A 144 -5.09 1.42 4.41
N LEU A 145 -4.88 2.50 5.17
CA LEU A 145 -4.39 3.77 4.64
C LEU A 145 -2.97 3.64 4.10
N ASN A 146 -2.07 2.93 4.79
CA ASN A 146 -0.72 2.69 4.30
C ASN A 146 -0.71 1.79 3.05
N ALA A 147 -1.58 0.77 3.01
CA ALA A 147 -1.77 -0.03 1.80
C ALA A 147 -2.24 0.83 0.63
N ARG A 148 -3.12 1.82 0.86
CA ARG A 148 -3.52 2.75 -0.19
C ARG A 148 -2.36 3.63 -0.66
N LEU A 149 -1.52 4.13 0.24
CA LEU A 149 -0.31 4.87 -0.15
C LEU A 149 0.62 3.99 -1.00
N ALA A 150 0.85 2.76 -0.57
CA ALA A 150 1.65 1.77 -1.30
C ALA A 150 1.06 1.44 -2.68
N LEU A 151 -0.27 1.36 -2.79
CA LEU A 151 -0.97 1.19 -4.07
C LEU A 151 -0.66 2.35 -5.03
N LEU A 152 -0.72 3.59 -4.55
CA LEU A 152 -0.44 4.78 -5.35
C LEU A 152 1.05 4.89 -5.74
N SER A 153 1.96 4.43 -4.87
CA SER A 153 3.39 4.37 -5.16
C SER A 153 3.80 3.10 -5.91
N HIS A 154 2.86 2.23 -6.29
CA HIS A 154 3.11 0.94 -6.93
C HIS A 154 4.05 0.01 -6.12
N ASP A 155 4.08 0.16 -4.80
CA ASP A 155 4.83 -0.70 -3.89
C ASP A 155 4.02 -1.95 -3.54
N GLN A 156 4.17 -2.98 -4.37
CA GLN A 156 3.47 -4.24 -4.21
C GLN A 156 3.80 -4.96 -2.90
N TRP A 157 5.02 -4.83 -2.39
CA TRP A 157 5.42 -5.52 -1.16
C TRP A 157 4.73 -4.91 0.06
N ILE A 158 4.78 -3.57 0.21
CA ILE A 158 4.11 -2.88 1.32
C ILE A 158 2.60 -3.08 1.23
N PHE A 159 2.02 -2.94 0.03
CA PHE A 159 0.60 -3.15 -0.21
C PHE A 159 0.14 -4.52 0.31
N ARG A 160 0.77 -5.61 -0.14
CA ARG A 160 0.38 -6.98 0.28
C ARG A 160 0.60 -7.22 1.77
N LYS A 161 1.72 -6.73 2.32
CA LYS A 161 2.06 -6.89 3.73
C LYS A 161 1.01 -6.25 4.65
N ASP A 162 0.59 -5.02 4.35
CA ASP A 162 -0.38 -4.32 5.21
C ASP A 162 -1.79 -4.87 5.05
N LEU A 163 -2.21 -5.29 3.84
CA LEU A 163 -3.46 -6.02 3.66
C LEU A 163 -3.49 -7.33 4.45
N LYS A 164 -2.40 -8.10 4.41
CA LYS A 164 -2.29 -9.34 5.18
C LYS A 164 -2.32 -9.07 6.69
N THR A 165 -1.63 -8.04 7.16
CA THR A 165 -1.65 -7.67 8.58
C THR A 165 -3.07 -7.30 9.04
N ALA A 166 -3.80 -6.53 8.24
CA ALA A 166 -5.20 -6.20 8.51
C ALA A 166 -6.09 -7.45 8.54
N GLN A 167 -5.88 -8.38 7.60
CA GLN A 167 -6.59 -9.66 7.55
C GLN A 167 -6.33 -10.51 8.80
N ASP A 168 -5.07 -10.66 9.20
CA ASP A 168 -4.68 -11.46 10.38
C ASP A 168 -5.29 -10.88 11.67
N TRP A 169 -5.44 -9.55 11.78
CA TRP A 169 -6.07 -8.91 12.93
C TRP A 169 -7.60 -9.02 12.92
N LEU A 170 -8.24 -8.93 11.75
CA LEU A 170 -9.67 -9.22 11.63
C LEU A 170 -9.97 -10.65 12.09
N GLU A 171 -9.17 -11.63 11.66
CA GLU A 171 -9.35 -13.03 12.04
C GLU A 171 -9.19 -13.28 13.54
N LYS A 172 -8.22 -12.60 14.18
CA LYS A 172 -7.91 -12.82 15.60
C LYS A 172 -8.86 -12.11 16.57
N HIS A 173 -9.42 -10.97 16.17
CA HIS A 173 -10.07 -10.06 17.12
C HIS A 173 -11.51 -9.69 16.79
N PHE A 174 -11.98 -9.92 15.55
CA PHE A 174 -13.34 -9.62 15.13
C PHE A 174 -14.20 -10.87 15.08
N ASP A 175 -15.53 -10.70 15.16
CA ASP A 175 -16.45 -11.83 15.06
C ASP A 175 -16.51 -12.35 13.61
N THR A 176 -15.78 -13.43 13.34
CA THR A 176 -15.72 -14.07 12.02
C THR A 176 -17.03 -14.74 11.59
N ARG A 177 -18.07 -14.75 12.44
CA ARG A 177 -19.42 -15.21 12.10
C ARG A 177 -20.29 -14.08 11.53
N ASP A 178 -19.93 -12.82 11.77
CA ASP A 178 -20.65 -11.68 11.21
C ASP A 178 -20.38 -11.56 9.70
N LYS A 179 -21.46 -11.39 8.93
CA LYS A 179 -21.39 -11.34 7.45
C LYS A 179 -20.55 -10.18 6.94
N ARG A 180 -20.51 -9.03 7.64
CA ARG A 180 -19.70 -7.86 7.26
C ARG A 180 -18.23 -8.17 7.45
N VAL A 181 -17.85 -8.79 8.58
CA VAL A 181 -16.46 -9.22 8.83
C VAL A 181 -16.00 -10.20 7.73
N GLN A 182 -16.84 -11.17 7.39
CA GLN A 182 -16.54 -12.12 6.30
C GLN A 182 -16.38 -11.42 4.93
N ALA A 183 -17.25 -10.47 4.61
CA ALA A 183 -17.16 -9.70 3.36
C ALA A 183 -15.88 -8.85 3.30
N THR A 184 -15.49 -8.22 4.41
CA THR A 184 -14.23 -7.46 4.51
C THR A 184 -13.03 -8.39 4.34
N GLN A 185 -13.00 -9.54 5.01
CA GLN A 185 -11.92 -10.53 4.85
C GLN A 185 -11.82 -11.04 3.42
N ALA A 186 -12.94 -11.35 2.77
CA ALA A 186 -12.97 -11.78 1.38
C ALA A 186 -12.42 -10.70 0.44
N THR A 187 -12.80 -9.44 0.67
CA THR A 187 -12.29 -8.30 -0.10
C THR A 187 -10.78 -8.13 0.07
N LEU A 188 -10.27 -8.16 1.31
CA LEU A 188 -8.83 -8.07 1.57
C LEU A 188 -8.04 -9.20 0.93
N LYS A 189 -8.57 -10.43 0.97
CA LYS A 189 -7.96 -11.59 0.31
C LYS A 189 -7.92 -11.43 -1.21
N GLN A 190 -9.01 -10.95 -1.81
CA GLN A 190 -9.07 -10.65 -3.24
C GLN A 190 -8.03 -9.60 -3.63
N LEU A 191 -7.98 -8.48 -2.90
CA LEU A 191 -7.03 -7.40 -3.17
C LEU A 191 -5.57 -7.83 -2.98
N SER A 192 -5.30 -8.70 -2.00
CA SER A 192 -3.94 -9.22 -1.76
C SER A 192 -3.44 -10.12 -2.89
N GLY A 193 -4.35 -10.74 -3.66
CA GLY A 193 -4.04 -11.52 -4.85
C GLY A 193 -3.84 -10.68 -6.12
N THR A 194 -4.16 -9.39 -6.08
CA THR A 194 -3.99 -8.50 -7.25
C THR A 194 -2.52 -8.14 -7.42
N ASP A 195 -2.01 -8.24 -8.65
CA ASP A 195 -0.73 -7.65 -9.03
C ASP A 195 -0.93 -6.18 -9.38
N ILE A 196 -0.31 -5.32 -8.57
CA ILE A 196 -0.34 -3.86 -8.74
C ILE A 196 0.92 -3.34 -9.43
N ASN A 197 1.94 -4.19 -9.57
CA ASN A 197 3.16 -3.88 -10.30
C ASN A 197 3.00 -4.35 -11.75
N ILE A 198 2.88 -3.40 -12.68
CA ILE A 198 2.92 -3.70 -14.11
C ILE A 198 4.39 -3.67 -14.51
N GLU A 199 4.97 -4.81 -14.87
CA GLU A 199 6.29 -4.84 -15.49
C GLU A 199 6.26 -4.05 -16.80
N LEU A 200 6.81 -2.83 -16.77
CA LEU A 200 6.86 -1.97 -17.94
C LEU A 200 7.79 -2.61 -18.98
N PRO A 201 7.30 -2.91 -20.20
CA PRO A 201 8.17 -3.34 -21.28
C PRO A 201 9.21 -2.25 -21.56
N ASN A 202 10.46 -2.64 -21.73
CA ASN A 202 11.52 -1.69 -22.05
C ASN A 202 11.26 -1.03 -23.43
N LEU A 203 11.33 0.30 -23.50
CA LEU A 203 11.12 1.08 -24.74
C LEU A 203 12.37 1.08 -25.64
N ASN A 204 13.09 -0.03 -25.69
CA ASN A 204 14.41 -0.11 -26.34
C ASN A 204 14.34 0.18 -27.84
N GLU A 205 13.23 -0.14 -28.52
CA GLU A 205 13.06 0.11 -29.95
C GLU A 205 12.96 1.61 -30.26
N SER A 206 12.09 2.36 -29.55
CA SER A 206 11.98 3.81 -29.72
C SER A 206 13.28 4.54 -29.34
N LEU A 207 13.94 4.10 -28.26
CA LEU A 207 15.22 4.67 -27.82
C LEU A 207 16.34 4.42 -28.85
N SER A 208 16.36 3.24 -29.47
CA SER A 208 17.35 2.90 -30.51
C SER A 208 17.10 3.68 -31.80
N ALA A 209 15.84 3.82 -32.21
CA ALA A 209 15.46 4.62 -33.38
C ALA A 209 15.80 6.10 -33.22
N LEU A 210 15.61 6.67 -32.02
CA LEU A 210 16.02 8.04 -31.70
C LEU A 210 17.54 8.24 -31.76
N ARG A 211 18.33 7.27 -31.29
CA ARG A 211 19.80 7.33 -31.35
C ARG A 211 20.30 7.34 -32.80
N LEU A 212 19.74 6.47 -33.65
CA LEU A 212 20.03 6.43 -35.07
C LEU A 212 19.75 7.79 -35.74
N LEU A 213 18.58 8.38 -35.48
CA LEU A 213 18.19 9.67 -36.04
C LEU A 213 19.10 10.82 -35.60
N ARG A 214 19.57 10.84 -34.35
CA ARG A 214 20.53 11.85 -33.85
C ARG A 214 21.90 11.71 -34.51
N SER A 215 22.42 10.49 -34.60
CA SER A 215 23.73 10.22 -35.21
C SER A 215 23.78 10.59 -36.70
N GLN A 216 22.64 10.49 -37.40
CA GLN A 216 22.53 10.94 -38.80
C GLN A 216 22.47 12.47 -38.93
N LYS A 217 22.04 13.18 -37.88
CA LYS A 217 21.96 14.64 -37.85
C LYS A 217 23.29 15.30 -37.49
N GLU A 218 24.17 14.58 -36.78
CA GLU A 218 25.54 15.03 -36.44
C GLU A 218 26.56 14.78 -37.57
N LYS A 219 26.25 13.90 -38.52
CA LYS A 219 27.08 13.61 -39.70
C LYS A 219 26.78 14.48 -40.92
N LYS A 220 25.85 15.45 -40.79
CA LYS A 220 25.45 16.40 -41.84
C LYS A 220 25.76 17.81 -41.38
#